data_AF-A0A1V6N2Y1-F1
#
_entry.id   AF-A0A1V6N2Y1-F1
#
_cell.length_a   1.000
_cell.length_b   1.000
_cell.length_c   1.000
_cell.angle_alpha   90.00
_cell.angle_beta   90.00
_cell.angle_gamma   90.00
#
_symmetry.space_group_name_H-M   'P 1'
#
loop_
_entity.id
_entity.type
_entity.pdbx_description
1 polymer ?
#
loop_
_entity_poly.entity_id
_entity_poly.type
_entity_poly.pdbx_seq_one_letter_code
_entity_poly.pdbx_strand_id
1 'polypeptide(L)'
;MTAKLYTKYQELDKITSTSNTFNEIPMLTDWSIKRDWNKAGSLTFKSPIKLSPGTHVKLVSPHHRTFGGQIIKRNHETGDFYSYDCLDYKRFLLSTATISYNNQTTSNIVKLLFIKYLKKGNGIFKLKLGKTKTIFPSLSFQDKTLLEIISNLINLEYKKGTLIFFDVDENGNLIYKPYPQKMKGYSLKSAIKFTDTLDYSDIITGGILMDANYNTIKSFDNNNLKAIWGNIELAKILSDNPKPSDDGDKEDSDIKKIIDDINKNLRNTSYSSCDCFCMSDNIFSRLKSNKIPCKIISYYSKYASSGTHRTVQYKNSKGWKDFDYTGFTRLLKPMSTRKNLKTYKIYKR
;
A
#
# COMPACT_ATOMS: atom_id res chain seq x y z
N MET A 1 16.48 3.61 -32.59
CA MET A 1 15.09 3.11 -32.55
C MET A 1 14.36 3.77 -31.39
N THR A 2 13.17 4.33 -31.62
CA THR A 2 12.39 5.06 -30.61
C THR A 2 11.50 4.13 -29.79
N ALA A 3 11.17 4.53 -28.56
CA ALA A 3 10.23 3.79 -27.72
C ALA A 3 8.80 3.87 -28.30
N LYS A 4 8.03 2.80 -28.15
CA LYS A 4 6.66 2.67 -28.67
C LYS A 4 5.68 2.40 -27.53
N LEU A 5 4.57 3.13 -27.53
CA LEU A 5 3.49 2.97 -26.57
C LEU A 5 2.32 2.24 -27.22
N TYR A 6 1.79 1.25 -26.51
CA TYR A 6 0.60 0.54 -26.94
C TYR A 6 -0.49 0.62 -25.87
N THR A 7 -1.75 0.64 -26.28
CA THR A 7 -2.91 0.69 -25.38
C THR A 7 -3.92 -0.40 -25.66
N LYS A 8 -4.64 -0.79 -24.62
CA LYS A 8 -5.81 -1.66 -24.71
C LYS A 8 -6.91 -1.06 -23.83
N TYR A 9 -8.04 -0.75 -24.44
CA TYR A 9 -9.22 -0.30 -23.71
C TYR A 9 -9.95 -1.51 -23.15
N GLN A 10 -10.24 -1.50 -21.84
CA GLN A 10 -11.16 -2.44 -21.22
C GLN A 10 -12.20 -1.63 -20.45
N GLU A 11 -13.41 -1.57 -20.99
CA GLU A 11 -14.57 -1.08 -20.24
C GLU A 11 -14.85 -2.07 -19.10
N LEU A 12 -14.96 -1.57 -17.87
CA LEU A 12 -15.22 -2.40 -16.68
C LEU A 12 -16.55 -3.20 -16.79
N ASP A 13 -17.49 -2.74 -17.63
CA ASP A 13 -18.87 -3.26 -17.70
C ASP A 13 -19.25 -3.98 -19.01
N LYS A 14 -18.37 -4.07 -20.02
CA LYS A 14 -18.63 -4.82 -21.27
C LYS A 14 -17.59 -5.91 -21.51
N ILE A 15 -17.79 -7.03 -20.83
CA ILE A 15 -16.98 -8.24 -20.92
C ILE A 15 -17.45 -9.08 -22.11
N THR A 16 -17.23 -8.61 -23.33
CA THR A 16 -17.44 -9.41 -24.54
C THR A 16 -16.52 -8.96 -25.67
N SER A 17 -15.20 -9.08 -25.50
CA SER A 17 -14.33 -9.42 -26.64
C SER A 17 -13.00 -10.00 -26.16
N THR A 18 -12.70 -11.19 -26.66
CA THR A 18 -11.46 -11.97 -26.50
C THR A 18 -10.26 -11.38 -27.24
N SER A 19 -10.34 -10.12 -27.69
CA SER A 19 -9.24 -9.44 -28.35
C SER A 19 -8.19 -9.02 -27.31
N ASN A 20 -7.05 -9.71 -27.33
CA ASN A 20 -5.86 -9.37 -26.52
C ASN A 20 -4.93 -8.38 -27.24
N THR A 21 -5.39 -7.70 -28.29
CA THR A 21 -4.52 -6.85 -29.09
C THR A 21 -4.35 -5.48 -28.46
N PHE A 22 -3.09 -5.07 -28.35
CA PHE A 22 -2.66 -3.73 -27.96
C PHE A 22 -2.45 -2.92 -29.24
N ASN A 23 -3.01 -1.71 -29.30
CA ASN A 23 -2.86 -0.81 -30.45
C ASN A 23 -1.78 0.23 -30.17
N GLU A 24 -0.85 0.41 -31.11
CA GLU A 24 0.18 1.43 -31.03
C GLU A 24 -0.46 2.83 -31.04
N ILE A 25 0.03 3.73 -30.19
CA ILE A 25 -0.41 5.13 -30.14
C ILE A 25 0.79 6.07 -30.13
N PRO A 26 0.65 7.30 -30.67
CA PRO A 26 1.68 8.32 -30.55
C PRO A 26 1.90 8.71 -29.08
N MET A 27 3.15 8.93 -28.73
CA MET A 27 3.59 9.36 -27.40
C MET A 27 4.78 10.32 -27.56
N LEU A 28 4.85 11.35 -26.72
CA LEU A 28 6.01 12.24 -26.65
C LEU A 28 7.23 11.52 -26.07
N THR A 29 8.42 12.04 -26.34
CA THR A 29 9.69 11.45 -25.92
C THR A 29 10.05 11.69 -24.45
N ASP A 30 9.33 12.58 -23.76
CA ASP A 30 9.56 13.02 -22.37
C ASP A 30 8.93 12.08 -21.32
N TRP A 31 8.85 10.77 -21.62
CA TRP A 31 8.33 9.78 -20.70
C TRP A 31 9.37 9.38 -19.65
N SER A 32 8.90 8.92 -18.48
CA SER A 32 9.75 8.47 -17.38
C SER A 32 9.18 7.20 -16.76
N ILE A 33 10.06 6.23 -16.51
CA ILE A 33 9.73 5.00 -15.79
C ILE A 33 10.51 4.96 -14.48
N LYS A 34 9.82 4.70 -13.37
CA LYS A 34 10.42 4.32 -12.10
C LYS A 34 10.00 2.90 -11.75
N ARG A 35 10.96 2.04 -11.42
CA ARG A 35 10.69 0.66 -11.00
C ARG A 35 11.25 0.46 -9.60
N ASP A 36 10.50 -0.26 -8.81
CA ASP A 36 10.93 -0.76 -7.51
C ASP A 36 10.59 -2.25 -7.45
N TRP A 37 11.41 -3.01 -6.72
CA TRP A 37 11.15 -4.42 -6.51
C TRP A 37 10.03 -4.63 -5.47
N ASN A 38 9.89 -3.70 -4.50
CA ASN A 38 8.90 -3.80 -3.41
C ASN A 38 7.75 -2.78 -3.50
N LYS A 39 7.67 -1.98 -4.56
CA LYS A 39 6.55 -1.06 -4.83
C LYS A 39 6.05 -1.25 -6.26
N ALA A 40 4.83 -0.77 -6.52
CA ALA A 40 4.35 -0.65 -7.89
C ALA A 40 5.22 0.36 -8.65
N GLY A 41 5.75 -0.06 -9.79
CA GLY A 41 6.45 0.82 -10.70
C GLY A 41 5.49 1.87 -11.28
N SER A 42 6.03 3.01 -11.68
CA SER A 42 5.28 4.08 -12.33
C SER A 42 5.82 4.38 -13.71
N LEU A 43 4.90 4.78 -14.60
CA LEU A 43 5.19 5.35 -15.90
C LEU A 43 4.44 6.68 -16.00
N THR A 44 5.15 7.74 -16.37
CA THR A 44 4.56 9.03 -16.72
C THR A 44 4.82 9.28 -18.20
N PHE A 45 3.79 9.65 -18.96
CA PHE A 45 3.93 9.99 -20.38
C PHE A 45 2.90 11.01 -20.85
N LYS A 46 3.10 11.53 -22.06
CA LYS A 46 2.17 12.41 -22.75
C LYS A 46 1.77 11.86 -24.11
N SER A 47 0.52 12.05 -24.51
CA SER A 47 -0.01 11.63 -25.82
C SER A 47 -1.02 12.66 -26.36
N PRO A 48 -1.11 12.87 -27.68
CA PRO A 48 -2.19 13.65 -28.28
C PRO A 48 -3.53 12.89 -28.29
N ILE A 49 -3.51 11.58 -28.04
CA ILE A 49 -4.73 10.78 -27.97
C ILE A 49 -5.28 10.82 -26.54
N LYS A 50 -6.57 11.19 -26.45
CA LYS A 50 -7.31 11.17 -25.18
C LYS A 50 -7.60 9.74 -24.75
N LEU A 51 -6.89 9.29 -23.72
CA LEU A 51 -7.12 8.04 -23.00
C LEU A 51 -7.88 8.26 -21.68
N SER A 52 -8.60 7.22 -21.26
CA SER A 52 -9.33 7.19 -19.99
C SER A 52 -8.51 6.49 -18.89
N PRO A 53 -8.63 6.93 -17.62
CA PRO A 53 -8.20 6.11 -16.49
C PRO A 53 -8.80 4.70 -16.57
N GLY A 54 -8.03 3.68 -16.21
CA GLY A 54 -8.40 2.28 -16.43
C GLY A 54 -7.88 1.68 -17.74
N THR A 55 -7.40 2.50 -18.69
CA THR A 55 -6.79 1.98 -19.93
C THR A 55 -5.48 1.26 -19.61
N HIS A 56 -5.32 0.06 -20.17
CA HIS A 56 -4.09 -0.71 -20.04
C HIS A 56 -3.05 -0.18 -21.02
N VAL A 57 -1.81 -0.06 -20.57
CA VAL A 57 -0.70 0.48 -21.35
C VAL A 57 0.49 -0.47 -21.33
N LYS A 58 1.21 -0.52 -22.46
CA LYS A 58 2.45 -1.26 -22.62
C LYS A 58 3.49 -0.35 -23.30
N LEU A 59 4.58 -0.04 -22.61
CA LEU A 59 5.70 0.69 -23.22
C LEU A 59 6.80 -0.29 -23.60
N VAL A 60 7.07 -0.41 -24.89
CA VAL A 60 8.16 -1.22 -25.45
C VAL A 60 9.31 -0.28 -25.83
N SER A 61 10.48 -0.52 -25.27
CA SER A 61 11.69 0.25 -25.60
C SER A 61 12.84 -0.72 -25.91
N PRO A 62 13.67 -0.44 -26.93
CA PRO A 62 14.86 -1.23 -27.20
C PRO A 62 15.95 -1.06 -26.11
N HIS A 63 15.91 0.04 -25.36
CA HIS A 63 16.94 0.40 -24.37
C HIS A 63 16.51 0.15 -22.93
N HIS A 64 15.21 -0.06 -22.70
CA HIS A 64 14.66 -0.26 -21.37
C HIS A 64 13.74 -1.46 -21.35
N ARG A 65 13.68 -2.13 -20.20
CA ARG A 65 12.73 -3.20 -19.99
C ARG A 65 11.30 -2.71 -20.25
N THR A 66 10.50 -3.54 -20.90
CA THR A 66 9.10 -3.26 -21.25
C THR A 66 8.26 -3.01 -19.99
N PHE A 67 7.47 -1.95 -19.99
CA PHE A 67 6.51 -1.63 -18.93
C PHE A 67 5.13 -2.15 -19.32
N GLY A 68 4.37 -2.67 -18.36
CA GLY A 68 2.95 -2.96 -18.53
C GLY A 68 2.18 -2.57 -17.27
N GLY A 69 1.07 -1.87 -17.46
CA GLY A 69 0.32 -1.30 -16.35
C GLY A 69 -1.01 -0.70 -16.77
N GLN A 70 -1.56 0.16 -15.93
CA GLN A 70 -2.84 0.82 -16.15
C GLN A 70 -2.74 2.32 -15.82
N ILE A 71 -3.41 3.15 -16.61
CA ILE A 71 -3.57 4.58 -16.32
C ILE A 71 -4.38 4.73 -15.04
N ILE A 72 -3.78 5.36 -14.03
CA ILE A 72 -4.44 5.66 -12.75
C ILE A 72 -5.00 7.08 -12.72
N LYS A 73 -4.37 8.01 -13.45
CA LYS A 73 -4.74 9.42 -13.43
C LYS A 73 -4.38 10.09 -14.75
N ARG A 74 -5.25 11.01 -15.18
CA ARG A 74 -4.96 12.02 -16.20
C ARG A 74 -4.74 13.33 -15.47
N ASN A 75 -3.54 13.90 -15.57
CA ASN A 75 -3.12 15.02 -14.72
C ASN A 75 -3.61 16.37 -15.25
N HIS A 76 -3.25 16.72 -16.48
CA HIS A 76 -3.57 18.01 -17.09
C HIS A 76 -3.62 17.89 -18.62
N GLU A 77 -4.33 18.83 -19.25
CA GLU A 77 -4.34 19.11 -20.68
C GLU A 77 -3.47 20.36 -20.86
N THR A 78 -2.32 20.22 -21.51
CA THR A 78 -1.42 21.34 -21.80
C THR A 78 -1.28 21.44 -23.32
N GLY A 79 -1.95 22.40 -23.93
CA GLY A 79 -2.05 22.49 -25.39
C GLY A 79 -2.75 21.26 -25.98
N ASP A 80 -2.19 20.69 -27.06
CA ASP A 80 -2.75 19.56 -27.80
C ASP A 80 -2.44 18.17 -27.19
N PHE A 81 -1.98 18.11 -25.93
CA PHE A 81 -1.51 16.86 -25.32
C PHE A 81 -2.08 16.61 -23.92
N TYR A 82 -2.27 15.32 -23.63
CA TYR A 82 -2.71 14.81 -22.34
C TYR A 82 -1.56 14.14 -21.59
N SER A 83 -1.42 14.44 -20.30
CA SER A 83 -0.44 13.78 -19.42
C SER A 83 -1.08 12.68 -18.57
N TYR A 84 -0.40 11.54 -18.47
CA TYR A 84 -0.88 10.33 -17.80
C TYR A 84 0.11 9.81 -16.76
N ASP A 85 -0.44 9.43 -15.60
CA ASP A 85 0.25 8.60 -14.61
C ASP A 85 -0.27 7.17 -14.69
N CYS A 86 0.66 6.23 -14.76
CA CYS A 86 0.38 4.81 -14.79
C CYS A 86 1.08 4.12 -13.64
N LEU A 87 0.46 3.07 -13.12
CA LEU A 87 1.12 2.10 -12.25
C LEU A 87 1.21 0.75 -12.96
N ASP A 88 2.31 0.04 -12.73
CA ASP A 88 2.48 -1.32 -13.22
C ASP A 88 1.45 -2.27 -12.59
N TYR A 89 1.41 -3.50 -13.09
CA TYR A 89 0.47 -4.51 -12.61
C TYR A 89 0.67 -4.90 -11.14
N LYS A 90 1.78 -4.54 -10.46
CA LYS A 90 1.89 -4.76 -9.00
C LYS A 90 0.88 -3.92 -8.21
N ARG A 91 0.26 -2.88 -8.80
CA ARG A 91 -0.83 -2.13 -8.16
C ARG A 91 -1.96 -3.03 -7.63
N PHE A 92 -2.24 -4.13 -8.32
CA PHE A 92 -3.31 -5.07 -7.93
C PHE A 92 -2.94 -5.87 -6.66
N LEU A 93 -1.66 -5.86 -6.28
CA LEU A 93 -1.14 -6.46 -5.04
C LEU A 93 -1.17 -5.49 -3.85
N LEU A 94 -1.64 -4.25 -4.04
CA LEU A 94 -1.79 -3.27 -2.95
C LEU A 94 -3.07 -3.46 -2.13
N SER A 95 -3.88 -4.47 -2.46
CA SER A 95 -5.04 -4.85 -1.65
C SER A 95 -4.61 -5.46 -0.32
N THR A 96 -5.23 -5.02 0.77
CA THR A 96 -4.95 -5.50 2.13
C THR A 96 -5.65 -6.82 2.41
N ALA A 97 -4.98 -7.71 3.13
CA ALA A 97 -5.50 -9.01 3.52
C ALA A 97 -5.04 -9.39 4.94
N THR A 98 -5.92 -10.13 5.62
CA THR A 98 -5.61 -10.83 6.87
C THR A 98 -5.78 -12.32 6.62
N ILE A 99 -4.69 -13.07 6.71
CA ILE A 99 -4.61 -14.49 6.32
C ILE A 99 -3.63 -15.25 7.19
N SER A 100 -3.89 -16.55 7.35
CA SER A 100 -3.00 -17.48 8.03
C SER A 100 -2.86 -18.76 7.21
N TYR A 101 -1.67 -19.35 7.23
CA TYR A 101 -1.34 -20.61 6.57
C TYR A 101 -0.51 -21.48 7.49
N ASN A 102 -0.80 -22.78 7.48
CA ASN A 102 -0.07 -23.77 8.26
C ASN A 102 0.51 -24.83 7.33
N ASN A 103 1.74 -25.26 7.60
CA ASN A 103 2.44 -26.32 6.86
C ASN A 103 2.43 -26.11 5.34
N GLN A 104 2.76 -24.89 4.88
CA GLN A 104 2.80 -24.56 3.45
C GLN A 104 4.18 -24.08 3.03
N THR A 105 4.54 -24.33 1.76
CA THR A 105 5.66 -23.67 1.11
C THR A 105 5.25 -22.26 0.66
N THR A 106 6.22 -21.35 0.53
CA THR A 106 5.90 -19.99 0.07
C THR A 106 5.30 -19.98 -1.33
N SER A 107 5.73 -20.88 -2.23
CA SER A 107 5.13 -21.01 -3.56
C SER A 107 3.64 -21.38 -3.48
N ASN A 108 3.25 -22.27 -2.58
CA ASN A 108 1.85 -22.64 -2.38
C ASN A 108 1.04 -21.48 -1.79
N ILE A 109 1.60 -20.74 -0.83
CA ILE A 109 0.96 -19.55 -0.26
C ILE A 109 0.68 -18.52 -1.37
N VAL A 110 1.66 -18.23 -2.23
CA VAL A 110 1.49 -17.31 -3.37
C VAL A 110 0.42 -17.83 -4.35
N LYS A 111 0.37 -19.14 -4.61
CA LYS A 111 -0.70 -19.75 -5.43
C LYS A 111 -2.08 -19.53 -4.81
N LEU A 112 -2.22 -19.72 -3.51
CA LEU A 112 -3.49 -19.54 -2.79
C LEU A 112 -3.91 -18.07 -2.79
N LEU A 113 -2.98 -17.15 -2.56
CA LEU A 113 -3.20 -15.71 -2.69
C LEU A 113 -3.69 -15.34 -4.08
N PHE A 114 -3.01 -15.85 -5.11
CA PHE A 114 -3.40 -15.62 -6.51
C PHE A 114 -4.83 -16.10 -6.78
N ILE A 115 -5.17 -17.33 -6.38
CA ILE A 115 -6.52 -17.89 -6.60
C ILE A 115 -7.58 -17.06 -5.88
N LYS A 116 -7.33 -16.66 -4.64
CA LYS A 116 -8.30 -15.97 -3.80
C LYS A 116 -8.54 -14.52 -4.25
N TYR A 117 -7.48 -13.80 -4.59
CA TYR A 117 -7.54 -12.34 -4.79
C TYR A 117 -7.36 -11.88 -6.23
N LEU A 118 -6.65 -12.64 -7.08
CA LEU A 118 -6.24 -12.18 -8.42
C LEU A 118 -6.91 -12.94 -9.56
N LYS A 119 -7.19 -14.24 -9.37
CA LYS A 119 -7.75 -15.12 -10.43
C LYS A 119 -9.17 -14.70 -10.83
N LYS A 120 -9.95 -14.13 -9.91
CA LYS A 120 -11.32 -13.66 -10.19
C LYS A 120 -11.34 -12.34 -10.99
N GLY A 121 -10.21 -11.65 -11.15
CA GLY A 121 -10.10 -10.34 -11.80
C GLY A 121 -10.02 -10.38 -13.34
N ASN A 122 -10.96 -11.06 -14.01
CA ASN A 122 -11.19 -10.98 -15.45
C ASN A 122 -9.98 -11.26 -16.37
N GLY A 123 -9.06 -12.15 -15.96
CA GLY A 123 -8.07 -12.75 -16.87
C GLY A 123 -6.82 -11.90 -17.18
N ILE A 124 -6.61 -10.77 -16.51
CA ILE A 124 -5.37 -9.96 -16.66
C ILE A 124 -4.16 -10.73 -16.14
N PHE A 125 -4.33 -11.49 -15.06
CA PHE A 125 -3.23 -12.16 -14.39
C PHE A 125 -3.09 -13.62 -14.76
N LYS A 126 -1.84 -14.04 -15.00
CA LYS A 126 -1.43 -15.44 -15.09
C LYS A 126 -0.37 -15.72 -14.05
N LEU A 127 -0.38 -16.92 -13.47
CA LEU A 127 0.59 -17.32 -12.46
C LEU A 127 1.71 -18.14 -13.09
N LYS A 128 2.96 -17.68 -12.97
CA LYS A 128 4.18 -18.41 -13.33
C LYS A 128 4.95 -18.74 -12.06
N LEU A 129 4.66 -19.91 -11.50
CA LEU A 129 5.18 -20.33 -10.19
C LEU A 129 6.31 -21.35 -10.35
N GLY A 130 7.43 -21.12 -9.66
CA GLY A 130 8.46 -22.12 -9.38
C GLY A 130 8.25 -22.72 -7.99
N LYS A 131 8.51 -24.03 -7.84
CA LYS A 131 8.36 -24.72 -6.56
C LYS A 131 9.46 -24.28 -5.58
N THR A 132 9.08 -23.86 -4.38
CA THR A 132 10.01 -23.72 -3.25
C THR A 132 9.99 -24.98 -2.39
N LYS A 133 11.08 -25.21 -1.63
CA LYS A 133 11.27 -26.46 -0.86
C LYS A 133 10.91 -26.32 0.61
N THR A 134 11.11 -25.14 1.19
CA THR A 134 10.92 -24.93 2.63
C THR A 134 9.44 -24.89 2.99
N ILE A 135 9.05 -25.73 3.95
CA ILE A 135 7.72 -25.75 4.55
C ILE A 135 7.76 -24.89 5.82
N PHE A 136 6.84 -23.94 5.94
CA PHE A 136 6.70 -23.11 7.12
C PHE A 136 5.53 -23.62 7.98
N PRO A 137 5.74 -23.92 9.28
CA PRO A 137 4.76 -24.58 10.13
C PRO A 137 3.54 -23.70 10.41
N SER A 138 3.76 -22.41 10.69
CA SER A 138 2.67 -21.43 10.83
C SER A 138 3.15 -20.05 10.40
N LEU A 139 2.35 -19.40 9.55
CA LEU A 139 2.54 -18.02 9.12
C LEU A 139 1.20 -17.29 9.20
N SER A 140 1.19 -16.11 9.81
CA SER A 140 0.03 -15.24 9.87
C SER A 140 0.41 -13.83 9.46
N PHE A 141 -0.45 -13.19 8.68
CA PHE A 141 -0.32 -11.82 8.22
C PHE A 141 -1.60 -11.07 8.54
N GLN A 142 -1.49 -9.94 9.23
CA GLN A 142 -2.61 -9.10 9.63
C GLN A 142 -2.49 -7.72 8.99
N ASP A 143 -3.56 -7.27 8.33
CA ASP A 143 -3.65 -5.95 7.70
C ASP A 143 -2.45 -5.61 6.80
N LYS A 144 -1.97 -6.60 6.04
CA LYS A 144 -0.86 -6.47 5.10
C LYS A 144 -1.35 -6.48 3.67
N THR A 145 -0.76 -5.66 2.82
CA THR A 145 -0.96 -5.75 1.37
C THR A 145 -0.44 -7.08 0.85
N LEU A 146 -1.01 -7.61 -0.23
CA LEU A 146 -0.50 -8.83 -0.87
C LEU A 146 0.98 -8.69 -1.26
N LEU A 147 1.41 -7.49 -1.67
CA LEU A 147 2.80 -7.19 -1.99
C LEU A 147 3.72 -7.27 -0.76
N GLU A 148 3.29 -6.76 0.40
CA GLU A 148 4.04 -6.91 1.66
C GLU A 148 4.11 -8.38 2.09
N ILE A 149 3.02 -9.14 1.94
CA ILE A 149 2.99 -10.56 2.27
C ILE A 149 4.01 -11.30 1.39
N ILE A 150 4.00 -11.07 0.07
CA ILE A 150 4.98 -11.65 -0.86
C ILE A 150 6.41 -11.24 -0.49
N SER A 151 6.64 -9.97 -0.15
CA SER A 151 7.96 -9.47 0.27
C SER A 151 8.46 -10.17 1.55
N ASN A 152 7.56 -10.40 2.51
CA ASN A 152 7.89 -11.17 3.73
C ASN A 152 8.24 -12.62 3.41
N LEU A 153 7.51 -13.27 2.50
CA LEU A 153 7.81 -14.64 2.06
C LEU A 153 9.18 -14.73 1.38
N ILE A 154 9.54 -13.75 0.53
CA ILE A 154 10.87 -13.66 -0.10
C ILE A 154 11.96 -13.56 0.96
N ASN A 155 11.77 -12.70 1.97
CA ASN A 155 12.74 -12.55 3.07
C ASN A 155 12.88 -13.85 3.89
N LEU A 156 11.78 -14.58 4.12
CA LEU A 156 11.82 -15.87 4.81
C LEU A 156 12.60 -16.94 4.02
N GLU A 157 12.44 -17.00 2.70
CA GLU A 157 13.22 -17.89 1.83
C GLU A 157 14.70 -17.49 1.80
N TYR A 158 15.00 -16.18 1.78
CA TYR A 158 16.37 -15.67 1.85
C TYR A 158 17.06 -16.09 3.15
N LYS A 159 16.38 -15.97 4.30
CA LYS A 159 16.87 -16.47 5.60
C LYS A 159 17.13 -17.98 5.63
N LYS A 160 16.58 -18.73 4.67
CA LYS A 160 16.80 -20.16 4.47
C LYS A 160 17.78 -20.47 3.33
N GLY A 161 18.47 -19.45 2.81
CA GLY A 161 19.48 -19.58 1.76
C GLY A 161 18.92 -19.66 0.34
N THR A 162 17.64 -19.35 0.12
CA THR A 162 17.01 -19.38 -1.21
C THR A 162 16.66 -17.96 -1.67
N LEU A 163 17.31 -17.50 -2.73
CA LEU A 163 16.92 -16.27 -3.42
C LEU A 163 15.69 -16.52 -4.28
N ILE A 164 14.68 -15.64 -4.16
CA ILE A 164 13.45 -15.71 -4.93
C ILE A 164 13.40 -14.58 -5.95
N PHE A 165 13.16 -14.92 -7.21
CA PHE A 165 12.77 -13.96 -8.24
C PHE A 165 11.27 -13.75 -8.18
N PHE A 166 10.87 -12.51 -7.90
CA PHE A 166 9.49 -12.07 -7.93
C PHE A 166 9.34 -10.88 -8.88
N ASP A 167 8.34 -10.94 -9.75
CA ASP A 167 7.95 -9.80 -10.56
C ASP A 167 6.55 -9.95 -11.14
N VAL A 168 6.02 -8.86 -11.69
CA VAL A 168 4.86 -8.91 -12.59
C VAL A 168 5.27 -8.33 -13.93
N ASP A 169 5.27 -9.17 -14.96
CA ASP A 169 5.71 -8.76 -16.30
C ASP A 169 4.68 -7.89 -17.03
N GLU A 170 5.07 -7.35 -18.18
CA GLU A 170 4.25 -6.44 -18.97
C GLU A 170 2.96 -7.07 -19.52
N ASN A 171 2.82 -8.39 -19.45
CA ASN A 171 1.65 -9.15 -19.90
C ASN A 171 0.82 -9.64 -18.70
N GLY A 172 1.06 -9.11 -17.50
CA GLY A 172 0.34 -9.49 -16.29
C GLY A 172 0.70 -10.88 -15.75
N ASN A 173 1.83 -11.46 -16.16
CA ASN A 173 2.28 -12.71 -15.52
C ASN A 173 2.92 -12.38 -14.17
N LEU A 174 2.31 -12.85 -13.08
CA LEU A 174 2.94 -12.87 -11.76
C LEU A 174 3.93 -14.02 -11.72
N ILE A 175 5.21 -13.69 -11.64
CA ILE A 175 6.32 -14.63 -11.60
C ILE A 175 6.80 -14.72 -10.16
N TYR A 176 6.84 -15.93 -9.62
CA TYR A 176 7.43 -16.20 -8.31
C TYR A 176 8.16 -17.53 -8.37
N LYS A 177 9.49 -17.52 -8.36
CA LYS A 177 10.30 -18.73 -8.50
C LYS A 177 11.68 -18.56 -7.85
N PRO A 178 12.35 -19.64 -7.43
CA PRO A 178 13.76 -19.58 -7.06
C PRO A 178 14.60 -18.97 -8.19
N TYR A 179 15.57 -18.14 -7.82
CA TYR A 179 16.62 -17.73 -8.75
C TYR A 179 17.41 -18.96 -9.20
N PRO A 180 17.79 -19.06 -10.49
CA PRO A 180 18.64 -20.15 -10.95
C PRO A 180 20.03 -20.08 -10.28
N GLN A 181 20.62 -21.25 -10.01
CA GLN A 181 21.95 -21.36 -9.39
C GLN A 181 23.06 -20.72 -10.24
N LYS A 182 22.88 -20.66 -11.56
CA LYS A 182 23.80 -20.02 -12.50
C LYS A 182 23.06 -19.00 -13.32
N MET A 183 23.60 -17.79 -13.41
CA MET A 183 23.13 -16.73 -14.30
C MET A 183 24.29 -16.22 -15.13
N LYS A 184 24.01 -15.77 -16.36
CA LYS A 184 24.94 -14.92 -17.09
C LYS A 184 25.05 -13.60 -16.31
N GLY A 185 26.20 -13.37 -15.72
CA GLY A 185 26.53 -12.08 -15.11
C GLY A 185 26.85 -11.04 -16.17
N TYR A 186 26.77 -9.77 -15.78
CA TYR A 186 27.26 -8.65 -16.57
C TYR A 186 28.46 -8.05 -15.85
N SER A 187 29.50 -7.66 -16.60
CA SER A 187 30.58 -6.83 -16.08
C SER A 187 30.37 -5.40 -16.57
N LEU A 188 30.36 -4.46 -15.64
CA LEU A 188 30.33 -3.03 -15.94
C LEU A 188 31.78 -2.58 -16.14
N LYS A 189 32.17 -2.27 -17.39
CA LYS A 189 33.54 -1.80 -17.71
C LYS A 189 33.67 -0.28 -17.73
N SER A 190 32.57 0.43 -17.95
CA SER A 190 32.52 1.89 -18.04
C SER A 190 31.11 2.37 -17.71
N ALA A 191 30.99 3.55 -17.10
CA ALA A 191 29.71 4.21 -16.85
C ALA A 191 29.78 5.68 -17.33
N ILE A 192 28.71 6.17 -17.94
CA ILE A 192 28.59 7.59 -18.32
C ILE A 192 28.61 8.48 -17.07
N LYS A 193 27.99 7.99 -15.99
CA LYS A 193 27.99 8.60 -14.67
C LYS A 193 27.90 7.49 -13.63
N PHE A 194 28.77 7.54 -12.62
CA PHE A 194 28.74 6.68 -11.45
C PHE A 194 28.57 7.55 -10.22
N THR A 195 27.57 7.23 -9.40
CA THR A 195 27.36 7.85 -8.10
C THR A 195 27.38 6.73 -7.09
N ASP A 196 28.28 6.82 -6.11
CA ASP A 196 28.30 5.95 -4.94
C ASP A 196 27.84 6.75 -3.74
N THR A 197 26.94 6.17 -2.95
CA THR A 197 26.43 6.77 -1.72
C THR A 197 26.56 5.73 -0.62
N LEU A 198 27.47 6.00 0.31
CA LEU A 198 27.64 5.20 1.52
C LEU A 198 26.80 5.86 2.63
N ASP A 199 25.87 5.10 3.18
CA ASP A 199 25.06 5.48 4.33
C ASP A 199 25.26 4.47 5.45
N TYR A 200 25.63 4.97 6.63
CA TYR A 200 25.94 4.20 7.83
C TYR A 200 24.93 4.46 8.95
N SER A 201 23.85 5.19 8.71
CA SER A 201 22.86 5.55 9.73
C SER A 201 22.23 4.33 10.43
N ASP A 202 22.16 3.20 9.72
CA ASP A 202 21.42 2.01 10.14
C ASP A 202 22.35 0.87 10.62
N ILE A 203 23.63 1.16 10.91
CA ILE A 203 24.54 0.14 11.43
C ILE A 203 24.07 -0.32 12.81
N ILE A 204 23.90 -1.63 12.96
CA ILE A 204 23.57 -2.30 14.21
C ILE A 204 24.60 -3.42 14.40
N THR A 205 25.34 -3.40 15.51
CA THR A 205 26.39 -4.38 15.80
C THR A 205 25.95 -5.46 16.79
N GLY A 206 24.81 -5.25 17.45
CA GLY A 206 24.15 -6.24 18.30
C GLY A 206 22.67 -5.93 18.47
N GLY A 207 21.89 -6.91 18.91
CA GLY A 207 20.48 -6.68 19.18
C GLY A 207 19.91 -7.66 20.17
N ILE A 208 18.97 -7.17 20.98
CA ILE A 208 18.31 -7.94 22.03
C ILE A 208 16.81 -7.87 21.80
N LEU A 209 16.19 -9.02 21.60
CA LEU A 209 14.75 -9.21 21.60
C LEU A 209 14.33 -9.61 23.01
N MET A 210 13.52 -8.79 23.65
CA MET A 210 13.03 -9.00 25.01
C MET A 210 11.53 -9.34 24.99
N ASP A 211 11.03 -10.04 26.00
CA ASP A 211 9.59 -10.19 26.24
C ASP A 211 9.01 -8.94 26.93
N ALA A 212 7.70 -8.94 27.16
CA ALA A 212 7.01 -7.84 27.85
C ALA A 212 7.50 -7.58 29.28
N ASN A 213 8.24 -8.51 29.88
CA ASN A 213 8.84 -8.41 31.22
C ASN A 213 10.33 -8.10 31.17
N TYR A 214 10.85 -7.67 30.01
CA TYR A 214 12.27 -7.38 29.77
C TYR A 214 13.21 -8.59 29.85
N ASN A 215 12.68 -9.82 29.84
CA ASN A 215 13.52 -11.00 29.74
C ASN A 215 14.02 -11.16 28.31
N THR A 216 15.29 -11.50 28.13
CA THR A 216 15.84 -11.74 26.79
C THR A 216 15.24 -13.02 26.20
N ILE A 217 14.48 -12.88 25.13
CA ILE A 217 13.99 -13.99 24.30
C ILE A 217 15.10 -14.45 23.36
N LYS A 218 15.79 -13.49 22.74
CA LYS A 218 16.84 -13.77 21.77
C LYS A 218 17.79 -12.59 21.66
N SER A 219 19.09 -12.84 21.72
CA SER A 219 20.09 -11.85 21.35
C SER A 219 20.83 -12.30 20.09
N PHE A 220 21.41 -11.33 19.39
CA PHE A 220 22.48 -11.59 18.44
C PHE A 220 23.59 -10.58 18.68
N ASP A 221 24.81 -11.03 18.45
CA ASP A 221 26.00 -10.22 18.59
C ASP A 221 26.90 -10.46 17.36
N ASN A 222 27.42 -9.38 16.78
CA ASN A 222 28.33 -9.43 15.65
C ASN A 222 29.69 -8.81 16.03
N ASN A 223 30.55 -9.62 16.63
CA ASN A 223 31.90 -9.22 17.06
C ASN A 223 32.74 -8.59 15.94
N ASN A 224 32.57 -9.04 14.69
CA ASN A 224 33.31 -8.49 13.55
C ASN A 224 32.87 -7.05 13.26
N LEU A 225 31.57 -6.76 13.32
CA LEU A 225 31.07 -5.39 13.18
C LEU A 225 31.40 -4.55 14.41
N LYS A 226 31.33 -5.12 15.63
CA LYS A 226 31.72 -4.42 16.87
C LYS A 226 33.19 -3.98 16.85
N ALA A 227 34.08 -4.80 16.31
CA ALA A 227 35.50 -4.46 16.17
C ALA A 227 35.74 -3.25 15.24
N ILE A 228 34.84 -3.02 14.28
CA ILE A 228 34.94 -1.92 13.30
C ILE A 228 34.20 -0.67 13.80
N TRP A 229 33.00 -0.84 14.38
CA TRP A 229 32.05 0.24 14.62
C TRP A 229 31.73 0.48 16.10
N GLY A 230 32.30 -0.31 17.03
CA GLY A 230 31.96 -0.27 18.45
C GLY A 230 30.62 -0.95 18.78
N ASN A 231 30.14 -0.79 20.01
CA ASN A 231 28.87 -1.40 20.43
C ASN A 231 27.68 -0.48 20.12
N ILE A 232 26.90 -0.84 19.09
CA ILE A 232 25.65 -0.20 18.68
C ILE A 232 24.54 -1.25 18.76
N GLU A 233 23.93 -1.37 19.95
CA GLU A 233 22.94 -2.40 20.27
C GLU A 233 21.50 -1.90 20.17
N LEU A 234 20.63 -2.69 19.52
CA LEU A 234 19.22 -2.38 19.39
C LEU A 234 18.37 -3.33 20.25
N ALA A 235 17.69 -2.78 21.26
CA ALA A 235 16.75 -3.53 22.09
C ALA A 235 15.32 -3.40 21.55
N LYS A 236 14.63 -4.53 21.37
CA LYS A 236 13.23 -4.58 20.93
C LYS A 236 12.41 -5.47 21.84
N ILE A 237 11.30 -4.96 22.34
CA ILE A 237 10.38 -5.69 23.21
C ILE A 237 9.26 -6.31 22.36
N LEU A 238 9.10 -7.63 22.44
CA LEU A 238 7.94 -8.39 21.97
C LEU A 238 6.83 -8.23 23.00
N SER A 239 5.82 -7.43 22.68
CA SER A 239 4.59 -7.38 23.45
C SER A 239 3.62 -8.45 22.93
N ASP A 240 3.03 -9.25 23.83
CA ASP A 240 2.08 -10.35 23.53
C ASP A 240 0.73 -9.92 22.96
N ASN A 241 0.59 -8.63 22.72
CA ASN A 241 -0.34 -8.04 21.78
C ASN A 241 0.42 -6.86 21.17
N PRO A 242 0.11 -6.33 19.98
CA PRO A 242 0.38 -4.92 19.77
C PRO A 242 -0.40 -4.20 20.88
N LYS A 243 0.23 -3.96 22.03
CA LYS A 243 -0.14 -2.82 22.85
C LYS A 243 0.00 -1.67 21.85
N PRO A 244 -1.05 -0.87 21.62
CA PRO A 244 -0.86 0.40 20.94
C PRO A 244 0.39 1.01 21.55
N SER A 245 1.34 1.38 20.68
CA SER A 245 2.55 2.07 21.09
C SER A 245 2.21 3.01 22.25
N ASP A 246 2.89 2.84 23.38
CA ASP A 246 2.94 3.81 24.48
C ASP A 246 3.70 5.07 24.01
N ASP A 247 3.34 5.57 22.81
CA ASP A 247 3.28 7.01 22.60
C ASP A 247 2.24 7.45 23.63
N GLY A 248 2.72 7.88 24.79
CA GLY A 248 1.91 8.27 25.94
C GLY A 248 0.65 9.00 25.48
N ASP A 249 -0.47 8.76 26.17
CA ASP A 249 -1.74 9.40 25.85
C ASP A 249 -1.49 10.84 25.43
N LYS A 250 -1.78 11.12 24.15
CA LYS A 250 -1.55 12.45 23.59
C LYS A 250 -2.23 13.39 24.56
N GLU A 251 -1.48 14.35 25.09
CA GLU A 251 -2.07 15.30 26.01
C GLU A 251 -3.30 15.92 25.35
N ASP A 252 -4.31 16.26 26.16
CA ASP A 252 -5.54 16.87 25.65
C ASP A 252 -5.26 18.11 24.78
N SER A 253 -4.14 18.80 25.03
CA SER A 253 -3.60 19.92 24.25
C SER A 253 -3.25 19.52 22.81
N ASP A 254 -2.57 18.38 22.62
CA ASP A 254 -2.16 17.85 21.32
C ASP A 254 -3.33 17.22 20.57
N ILE A 255 -4.22 16.51 21.28
CA ILE A 255 -5.47 16.03 20.69
C ILE A 255 -6.24 17.23 20.12
N LYS A 256 -6.38 18.31 20.89
CA LYS A 256 -7.07 19.54 20.45
C LYS A 256 -6.44 20.13 19.18
N LYS A 257 -5.11 20.30 19.14
CA LYS A 257 -4.41 20.80 17.93
C LYS A 257 -4.71 19.95 16.69
N ILE A 258 -4.75 18.63 16.85
CA ILE A 258 -5.06 17.71 15.74
C ILE A 258 -6.53 17.83 15.32
N ILE A 259 -7.47 17.95 16.26
CA ILE A 259 -8.88 18.20 15.94
C ILE A 259 -9.03 19.50 15.14
N ASP A 260 -8.40 20.58 15.59
CA ASP A 260 -8.47 21.90 14.97
C ASP A 260 -7.88 21.88 13.54
N ASP A 261 -6.77 21.18 13.32
CA ASP A 261 -6.18 20.99 11.99
C ASP A 261 -7.08 20.16 11.06
N ILE A 262 -7.64 19.05 11.55
CA ILE A 262 -8.58 18.24 10.76
C ILE A 262 -9.82 19.06 10.39
N ASN A 263 -10.36 19.84 11.33
CA ASN A 263 -11.50 20.74 11.08
C ASN A 263 -11.14 21.75 9.98
N LYS A 264 -10.03 22.48 10.14
CA LYS A 264 -9.58 23.50 9.18
C LYS A 264 -9.42 22.95 7.77
N ASN A 265 -8.90 21.72 7.66
CA ASN A 265 -8.69 21.06 6.38
C ASN A 265 -9.98 20.55 5.72
N LEU A 266 -11.03 20.27 6.49
CA LEU A 266 -12.26 19.66 5.98
C LEU A 266 -13.43 20.64 5.85
N ARG A 267 -13.46 21.74 6.62
CA ARG A 267 -14.59 22.68 6.69
C ARG A 267 -14.96 23.35 5.37
N ASN A 268 -14.02 23.45 4.42
CA ASN A 268 -14.26 24.01 3.08
C ASN A 268 -14.72 22.98 2.03
N THR A 269 -14.92 21.72 2.44
CA THR A 269 -15.43 20.68 1.54
C THR A 269 -16.93 20.89 1.35
N SER A 270 -17.37 21.05 0.10
CA SER A 270 -18.80 21.16 -0.21
C SER A 270 -19.57 19.90 0.22
N TYR A 271 -20.76 20.08 0.80
CA TYR A 271 -21.63 18.94 1.13
C TYR A 271 -22.08 18.17 -0.12
N SER A 272 -22.14 18.83 -1.28
CA SER A 272 -22.46 18.17 -2.55
C SER A 272 -21.36 17.23 -3.05
N SER A 273 -20.11 17.40 -2.57
CA SER A 273 -18.99 16.53 -2.92
C SER A 273 -18.68 15.48 -1.84
N CYS A 274 -19.17 15.65 -0.62
CA CYS A 274 -18.97 14.71 0.48
C CYS A 274 -20.09 14.85 1.52
N ASP A 275 -21.04 13.91 1.49
CA ASP A 275 -22.18 13.88 2.42
C ASP A 275 -21.77 13.49 3.86
N CYS A 276 -22.74 13.35 4.76
CA CYS A 276 -22.45 12.98 6.15
C CYS A 276 -21.79 11.60 6.33
N PHE A 277 -21.92 10.69 5.37
CA PHE A 277 -21.26 9.38 5.39
C PHE A 277 -19.79 9.55 5.03
N CYS A 278 -19.53 10.13 3.85
CA CYS A 278 -18.20 10.44 3.36
C CYS A 278 -17.41 11.29 4.38
N MET A 279 -18.03 12.33 4.95
CA MET A 279 -17.35 13.23 5.87
C MET A 279 -16.97 12.52 7.18
N SER A 280 -17.88 11.70 7.72
CA SER A 280 -17.61 10.93 8.93
C SER A 280 -16.48 9.92 8.73
N ASP A 281 -16.40 9.27 7.57
CA ASP A 281 -15.31 8.36 7.24
C ASP A 281 -13.97 9.11 7.04
N ASN A 282 -13.99 10.30 6.44
CA ASN A 282 -12.81 11.15 6.29
C ASN A 282 -12.25 11.62 7.64
N ILE A 283 -13.12 12.14 8.52
CA ILE A 283 -12.73 12.55 9.88
C ILE A 283 -12.19 11.33 10.65
N PHE A 284 -12.90 10.20 10.62
CA PHE A 284 -12.47 8.97 11.29
C PHE A 284 -11.10 8.48 10.80
N SER A 285 -10.86 8.49 9.48
CA SER A 285 -9.59 8.07 8.90
C SER A 285 -8.43 8.95 9.36
N ARG A 286 -8.63 10.28 9.38
CA ARG A 286 -7.60 11.23 9.84
C ARG A 286 -7.31 11.11 11.34
N LEU A 287 -8.33 10.95 12.18
CA LEU A 287 -8.15 10.69 13.61
C LEU A 287 -7.42 9.37 13.86
N LYS A 288 -7.81 8.31 13.15
CA LYS A 288 -7.13 7.00 13.20
C LYS A 288 -5.66 7.12 12.77
N SER A 289 -5.36 7.86 11.70
CA SER A 289 -3.98 8.06 11.23
C SER A 289 -3.11 8.79 12.25
N ASN A 290 -3.72 9.67 13.06
CA ASN A 290 -3.08 10.36 14.17
C ASN A 290 -3.10 9.56 15.48
N LYS A 291 -3.49 8.28 15.44
CA LYS A 291 -3.63 7.41 16.60
C LYS A 291 -4.54 8.01 17.68
N ILE A 292 -5.61 8.73 17.35
CA ILE A 292 -6.59 9.24 18.33
C ILE A 292 -7.74 8.23 18.41
N PRO A 293 -8.08 7.67 19.60
CA PRO A 293 -9.22 6.77 19.72
C PRO A 293 -10.49 7.49 19.26
N CYS A 294 -11.20 6.91 18.30
CA CYS A 294 -12.35 7.55 17.67
C CYS A 294 -13.42 6.53 17.29
N LYS A 295 -14.67 6.97 17.17
CA LYS A 295 -15.78 6.13 16.71
C LYS A 295 -16.75 6.93 15.85
N ILE A 296 -17.32 6.28 14.85
CA ILE A 296 -18.46 6.76 14.11
C ILE A 296 -19.71 6.28 14.86
N ILE A 297 -20.56 7.22 15.23
CA ILE A 297 -21.90 6.95 15.74
C ILE A 297 -22.92 7.27 14.66
N SER A 298 -23.94 6.41 14.54
CA SER A 298 -25.05 6.56 13.62
C SER A 298 -26.37 6.63 14.39
N TYR A 299 -27.33 7.39 13.87
CA TYR A 299 -28.68 7.45 14.42
C TYR A 299 -29.73 7.53 13.31
N TYR A 300 -30.94 7.07 13.62
CA TYR A 300 -32.06 7.13 12.68
C TYR A 300 -32.58 8.55 12.51
N SER A 301 -32.81 8.96 11.26
CA SER A 301 -33.38 10.26 10.91
C SER A 301 -34.38 10.09 9.78
N LYS A 302 -35.64 10.45 10.04
CA LYS A 302 -36.70 10.46 9.02
C LYS A 302 -36.47 11.48 7.90
N TYR A 303 -35.53 12.40 8.08
CA TYR A 303 -35.17 13.43 7.11
C TYR A 303 -33.94 13.06 6.27
N ALA A 304 -33.29 11.93 6.56
CA ALA A 304 -32.19 11.40 5.75
C ALA A 304 -32.76 10.47 4.67
N SER A 305 -32.36 10.64 3.41
CA SER A 305 -32.75 9.72 2.32
C SER A 305 -32.29 8.27 2.58
N SER A 306 -31.19 8.09 3.32
CA SER A 306 -30.66 6.79 3.76
C SER A 306 -31.27 6.29 5.08
N GLY A 307 -32.20 7.03 5.67
CA GLY A 307 -32.79 6.76 6.98
C GLY A 307 -31.86 6.97 8.18
N THR A 308 -30.57 7.28 7.97
CA THR A 308 -29.60 7.49 9.07
C THR A 308 -28.62 8.63 8.78
N HIS A 309 -28.09 9.24 9.85
CA HIS A 309 -26.94 10.14 9.77
C HIS A 309 -25.78 9.60 10.58
N ARG A 310 -24.57 10.08 10.29
CA ARG A 310 -23.32 9.73 10.98
C ARG A 310 -22.63 10.97 11.53
N THR A 311 -21.97 10.81 12.68
CA THR A 311 -21.02 11.78 13.24
C THR A 311 -19.86 11.05 13.90
N VAL A 312 -18.77 11.77 14.19
CA VAL A 312 -17.57 11.20 14.80
C VAL A 312 -17.42 11.69 16.23
N GLN A 313 -17.06 10.75 17.12
CA GLN A 313 -16.57 11.05 18.46
C GLN A 313 -15.11 10.66 18.57
N TYR A 314 -14.34 11.41 19.35
CA TYR A 314 -12.99 11.06 19.77
C TYR A 314 -12.96 10.88 21.29
N LYS A 315 -11.96 10.16 21.81
CA LYS A 315 -11.75 9.99 23.24
C LYS A 315 -10.57 10.85 23.69
N ASN A 316 -10.76 11.59 24.77
CA ASN A 316 -9.70 12.32 25.48
C ASN A 316 -9.72 11.95 26.98
N SER A 317 -8.92 12.64 27.80
CA SER A 317 -8.86 12.36 29.25
C SER A 317 -10.22 12.46 29.96
N LYS A 318 -11.13 13.30 29.43
CA LYS A 318 -12.48 13.55 29.97
C LYS A 318 -13.55 12.61 29.41
N GLY A 319 -13.17 11.64 28.57
CA GLY A 319 -14.08 10.66 27.97
C GLY A 319 -14.34 10.89 26.49
N TRP A 320 -15.49 10.42 26.00
CA TRP A 320 -15.88 10.57 24.59
C TRP A 320 -16.44 11.97 24.35
N LYS A 321 -15.90 12.68 23.37
CA LYS A 321 -16.37 13.98 22.90
C LYS A 321 -16.73 13.95 21.42
N ASP A 322 -17.71 14.75 21.02
CA ASP A 322 -17.99 14.96 19.61
C ASP A 322 -16.85 15.71 18.93
N PHE A 323 -16.60 15.37 17.67
CA PHE A 323 -15.72 16.15 16.82
C PHE A 323 -16.23 17.60 16.70
N ASP A 324 -15.31 18.55 16.56
CA ASP A 324 -15.68 19.95 16.36
C ASP A 324 -16.09 20.18 14.90
N TYR A 325 -17.38 20.44 14.68
CA TYR A 325 -17.94 20.75 13.36
C TYR A 325 -18.08 22.26 13.12
N THR A 326 -17.43 23.11 13.92
CA THR A 326 -17.44 24.56 13.72
C THR A 326 -16.94 24.92 12.32
N GLY A 327 -17.70 25.75 11.59
CA GLY A 327 -17.39 26.13 10.21
C GLY A 327 -17.81 25.13 9.13
N PHE A 328 -18.34 23.96 9.48
CA PHE A 328 -18.95 23.05 8.51
C PHE A 328 -20.36 23.52 8.13
N THR A 329 -20.90 22.96 7.05
CA THR A 329 -22.29 23.21 6.66
C THR A 329 -23.27 22.76 7.76
N ARG A 330 -24.42 23.43 7.87
CA ARG A 330 -25.47 23.11 8.88
C ARG A 330 -25.97 21.65 8.90
N LEU A 331 -25.65 20.90 7.84
CA LEU A 331 -26.02 19.49 7.66
C LEU A 331 -25.04 18.54 8.39
N LEU A 332 -23.85 19.03 8.76
CA LEU A 332 -22.84 18.32 9.51
C LEU A 332 -22.71 18.96 10.89
N LYS A 333 -23.07 18.23 11.95
CA LYS A 333 -23.03 18.75 13.31
C LYS A 333 -22.82 17.61 14.32
N PRO A 334 -22.33 17.93 15.53
CA PRO A 334 -22.29 16.98 16.64
C PRO A 334 -23.70 16.43 16.95
N MET A 335 -23.80 15.14 17.30
CA MET A 335 -25.09 14.47 17.50
C MET A 335 -25.08 13.49 18.68
N SER A 336 -24.09 13.55 19.57
CA SER A 336 -24.04 12.73 20.80
C SER A 336 -25.24 12.87 21.72
N THR A 337 -26.00 13.95 21.59
CA THR A 337 -27.21 14.23 22.37
C THR A 337 -28.47 13.59 21.78
N ARG A 338 -28.38 12.90 20.64
CA ARG A 338 -29.52 12.19 20.01
C ARG A 338 -29.79 10.85 20.71
N LYS A 339 -31.05 10.42 20.68
CA LYS A 339 -31.48 9.10 21.20
C LYS A 339 -31.13 7.98 20.20
N ASN A 340 -31.00 6.75 20.69
CA ASN A 340 -30.79 5.53 19.89
C ASN A 340 -29.50 5.53 19.04
N LEU A 341 -28.41 6.03 19.60
CA LEU A 341 -27.10 6.01 18.95
C LEU A 341 -26.59 4.57 18.81
N LYS A 342 -26.17 4.20 17.61
CA LYS A 342 -25.46 2.94 17.33
C LYS A 342 -24.02 3.25 16.96
N THR A 343 -23.07 2.56 17.58
CA THR A 343 -21.68 2.63 17.14
C THR A 343 -21.54 1.86 15.83
N TYR A 344 -21.17 2.55 14.75
CA TYR A 344 -21.01 1.95 13.43
C TYR A 344 -19.58 1.44 13.22
N LYS A 345 -18.60 2.24 13.63
CA LYS A 345 -17.17 1.93 13.48
C LYS A 345 -16.44 2.47 14.70
N ILE A 346 -15.51 1.70 15.24
CA ILE A 346 -14.69 2.15 16.36
C ILE A 346 -13.23 1.82 16.09
N TYR A 347 -12.38 2.79 16.35
CA TYR A 347 -10.95 2.62 16.51
C TYR A 347 -10.65 2.79 17.99
N LYS A 348 -10.39 1.67 18.66
CA LYS A 348 -9.74 1.66 19.96
C LYS A 348 -8.25 1.61 19.68
N ARG A 349 -7.46 2.36 20.44
CA ARG A 349 -6.00 2.19 20.44
C ARG A 349 -5.70 0.74 20.77
#